data_AF-A0A820JEE8-F1
#
_entry.id   AF-A0A820JEE8-F1
#
_cell.length_a   1.000
_cell.length_b   1.000
_cell.length_c   1.000
_cell.angle_alpha   90.00
_cell.angle_beta   90.00
_cell.angle_gamma   90.00
#
_symmetry.space_group_name_H-M   'P 1'
#
loop_
_entity.id
_entity.type
_entity.pdbx_description
1 polymer ?
#
loop_
_entity_poly.entity_id
_entity_poly.type
_entity_poly.pdbx_seq_one_letter_code
_entity_poly.pdbx_strand_id
1 'polypeptide(L)'
;FGPDIRTLNVMLQTSLSNLTIFTRNGLQGNVWKKGEVNFRSTLSHKIIFEGIVGKGWDGDIALDDIQVFYGSCPQTTNECTFEYGLCDDWEKGTDGDFEWSLGRNGSTPSGTPTI
;
A
#
# COMPACT_ATOMS: atom_id res chain seq x y z
N PHE A 1 -14.03 -2.64 14.27
CA PHE A 1 -13.51 -4.02 14.45
C PHE A 1 -14.68 -4.95 14.80
N GLY A 2 -14.69 -6.21 14.39
CA GLY A 2 -15.77 -7.18 14.66
C GLY A 2 -15.93 -8.21 13.53
N PRO A 3 -16.52 -9.40 13.83
CA PRO A 3 -16.61 -10.55 12.94
C PRO A 3 -17.38 -10.29 11.63
N ASP A 4 -18.27 -9.31 11.61
CA ASP A 4 -19.12 -8.98 10.46
C ASP A 4 -18.56 -7.85 9.59
N ILE A 5 -17.35 -7.36 9.87
CA ILE A 5 -16.67 -6.42 8.97
C ILE A 5 -16.32 -7.13 7.67
N ARG A 6 -16.80 -6.61 6.55
CA ARG A 6 -16.53 -7.20 5.24
C ARG A 6 -15.55 -6.38 4.42
N THR A 7 -15.95 -5.20 3.94
CA THR A 7 -15.14 -4.51 2.94
C THR A 7 -15.19 -3.01 3.13
N LEU A 8 -14.04 -2.36 3.02
CA LEU A 8 -13.92 -0.94 2.74
C LEU A 8 -13.46 -0.78 1.29
N ASN A 9 -14.24 -0.08 0.48
CA ASN A 9 -13.87 0.38 -0.85
C ASN A 9 -13.61 1.90 -0.81
N VAL A 10 -12.64 2.35 -1.61
CA VAL A 10 -12.52 3.76 -1.98
C VAL A 10 -12.73 3.86 -3.47
N MET A 11 -13.64 4.72 -3.89
CA MET A 11 -13.99 4.93 -5.29
C MET A 11 -13.68 6.34 -5.74
N LEU A 12 -13.19 6.45 -6.96
CA LEU A 12 -13.05 7.69 -7.71
C LEU A 12 -14.28 7.84 -8.61
N GLN A 13 -15.15 8.80 -8.29
CA GLN A 13 -16.31 9.14 -9.09
C GLN A 13 -16.02 10.39 -9.94
N THR A 14 -16.32 10.30 -11.24
CA THR A 14 -16.28 11.41 -12.20
C THR A 14 -17.65 11.53 -12.90
N SER A 15 -17.78 12.46 -13.84
CA SER A 15 -18.97 12.55 -14.69
C SER A 15 -19.16 11.36 -15.65
N LEU A 16 -18.10 10.57 -15.90
CA LEU A 16 -18.10 9.48 -16.87
C LEU A 16 -18.11 8.10 -16.24
N SER A 17 -17.55 7.96 -15.03
CA SER A 17 -17.32 6.65 -14.41
C SER A 17 -17.25 6.71 -12.89
N ASN A 18 -17.51 5.55 -12.28
CA ASN A 18 -17.18 5.25 -10.89
C ASN A 18 -16.16 4.11 -10.90
N LEU A 19 -14.95 4.37 -10.43
CA LEU A 19 -13.86 3.39 -10.40
C LEU A 19 -13.47 3.10 -8.95
N THR A 20 -13.51 1.83 -8.54
CA THR A 20 -12.91 1.42 -7.26
C THR A 20 -11.39 1.44 -7.39
N ILE A 21 -10.74 2.28 -6.60
CA ILE A 21 -9.28 2.50 -6.63
C ILE A 21 -8.58 1.79 -5.46
N PHE A 22 -9.29 1.47 -4.39
CA PHE A 22 -8.77 0.74 -3.25
C PHE A 22 -9.85 -0.18 -2.67
N THR A 23 -9.45 -1.36 -2.23
CA THR A 23 -10.30 -2.30 -1.52
C THR A 23 -9.50 -2.94 -0.39
N ARG A 24 -10.07 -2.95 0.81
CA ARG A 24 -9.58 -3.74 1.94
C ARG A 24 -10.71 -4.62 2.44
N ASN A 25 -10.50 -5.93 2.46
CA ASN A 25 -11.50 -6.93 2.80
C ASN A 25 -11.09 -7.74 4.04
N GLY A 26 -12.08 -8.20 4.80
CA GLY A 26 -11.93 -9.07 5.95
C GLY A 26 -11.47 -8.36 7.22
N LEU A 27 -11.21 -9.16 8.25
CA LEU A 27 -10.83 -8.70 9.57
C LEU A 27 -9.49 -8.00 9.57
N GLN A 28 -9.47 -6.76 10.07
CA GLN A 28 -8.26 -5.96 10.17
C GLN A 28 -7.63 -5.98 11.57
N GLY A 29 -8.25 -6.66 12.55
CA GLY A 29 -7.82 -6.59 13.94
C GLY A 29 -8.24 -5.29 14.62
N ASN A 30 -8.01 -5.20 15.93
CA ASN A 30 -8.37 -4.03 16.74
C ASN A 30 -7.20 -3.04 16.83
N VAL A 31 -6.70 -2.59 15.67
CA VAL A 31 -5.59 -1.63 15.55
C VAL A 31 -5.84 -0.71 14.36
N TRP A 32 -5.35 0.52 14.45
CA TRP A 32 -5.34 1.45 13.30
C TRP A 32 -4.37 0.94 12.24
N LYS A 33 -4.82 0.95 10.98
CA LYS A 33 -4.00 0.55 9.83
C LYS A 33 -4.02 1.62 8.75
N LYS A 34 -2.84 2.16 8.45
CA LYS A 34 -2.67 3.10 7.34
C LYS A 34 -3.15 2.47 6.02
N GLY A 35 -3.79 3.28 5.19
CA GLY A 35 -4.24 2.92 3.84
C GLY A 35 -3.88 4.04 2.89
N GLU A 36 -3.32 3.69 1.73
CA GLU A 36 -2.82 4.64 0.74
C GLU A 36 -3.18 4.13 -0.65
N VAL A 37 -3.51 5.05 -1.54
CA VAL A 37 -3.84 4.75 -2.93
C VAL A 37 -3.47 5.91 -3.84
N ASN A 38 -2.68 5.61 -4.86
CA ASN A 38 -2.42 6.54 -5.95
C ASN A 38 -3.59 6.51 -6.93
N PHE A 39 -4.12 7.68 -7.30
CA PHE A 39 -5.11 7.79 -8.37
C PHE A 39 -4.80 8.95 -9.30
N ARG A 40 -5.38 8.93 -10.51
CA ARG A 40 -5.26 10.00 -11.49
C ARG A 40 -6.64 10.34 -12.02
N SER A 41 -6.93 11.63 -12.11
CA SER A 41 -8.14 12.15 -12.74
C SER A 41 -7.83 13.45 -13.47
N THR A 42 -8.31 13.59 -14.70
CA THR A 42 -8.28 14.84 -15.45
C THR A 42 -9.61 15.60 -15.38
N LEU A 43 -10.64 14.98 -14.79
CA LEU A 43 -11.98 15.54 -14.63
C LEU A 43 -12.23 15.93 -13.17
N SER A 44 -13.20 16.82 -12.94
CA SER A 44 -13.74 17.04 -11.59
C SER A 44 -14.23 15.72 -11.01
N HIS A 45 -13.86 15.45 -9.76
CA HIS A 45 -14.01 14.13 -9.16
C HIS A 45 -14.37 14.20 -7.68
N LYS A 46 -14.96 13.10 -7.20
CA LYS A 46 -15.25 12.85 -5.78
C LYS A 46 -14.56 11.56 -5.35
N ILE A 47 -14.05 11.57 -4.12
CA ILE A 47 -13.59 10.37 -3.44
C ILE A 47 -14.74 9.87 -2.57
N ILE A 48 -15.13 8.62 -2.77
CA ILE A 48 -16.24 7.98 -2.05
C ILE A 48 -15.68 6.83 -1.24
N PHE A 49 -15.93 6.84 0.07
CA PHE A 49 -15.66 5.72 0.96
C PHE A 49 -16.93 4.88 1.09
N GLU A 50 -16.84 3.60 0.75
CA GLU A 50 -17.97 2.67 0.82
C GLU A 50 -17.62 1.55 1.81
N GLY A 51 -18.35 1.50 2.92
CA GLY A 51 -18.33 0.39 3.85
C GLY A 51 -19.40 -0.64 3.48
N ILE A 52 -18.98 -1.87 3.23
CA ILE A 52 -19.88 -3.01 3.00
C ILE A 52 -19.89 -3.89 4.25
N VAL A 53 -21.08 -4.05 4.83
CA VAL A 53 -21.33 -4.89 6.01
C VAL A 53 -21.44 -6.36 5.59
N GLY A 54 -21.04 -7.27 6.48
CA GLY A 54 -21.25 -8.71 6.38
C GLY A 54 -22.70 -9.12 6.61
N LYS A 55 -22.91 -10.36 7.05
CA LYS A 55 -24.25 -10.92 7.29
C LYS A 55 -24.83 -10.58 8.66
N GLY A 56 -23.99 -10.16 9.62
CA GLY A 56 -24.44 -9.73 10.94
C GLY A 56 -24.21 -8.23 11.19
N TRP A 57 -24.27 -7.85 12.47
CA TRP A 57 -24.28 -6.46 12.94
C TRP A 57 -23.02 -6.12 13.75
N ASP A 58 -22.17 -7.11 14.03
CA ASP A 58 -21.04 -6.95 14.93
C ASP A 58 -19.78 -6.58 14.13
N GLY A 59 -19.55 -5.28 13.97
CA GLY A 59 -18.36 -4.81 13.29
C GLY A 59 -18.40 -3.38 12.77
N ASP A 60 -17.45 -2.56 13.22
CA ASP A 60 -17.31 -1.18 12.75
C ASP A 60 -16.14 -0.96 11.80
N ILE A 61 -16.32 -0.09 10.80
CA ILE A 61 -15.23 0.52 10.02
C ILE A 61 -15.10 1.97 10.47
N ALA A 62 -13.92 2.34 10.97
CA ALA A 62 -13.58 3.71 11.34
C ALA A 62 -12.46 4.23 10.44
N LEU A 63 -12.50 5.53 10.13
CA LEU A 63 -11.51 6.25 9.34
C LEU A 63 -11.14 7.52 10.09
N ASP A 64 -9.86 7.89 10.04
CA ASP A 64 -9.35 9.14 10.59
C ASP A 64 -8.17 9.63 9.72
N ASP A 65 -7.74 10.88 9.92
CA ASP A 65 -6.56 11.49 9.28
C ASP A 65 -6.53 11.41 7.73
N ILE A 66 -7.69 11.60 7.09
CA ILE A 66 -7.81 11.55 5.64
C ILE A 66 -7.11 12.74 4.99
N GLN A 67 -6.11 12.46 4.15
CA GLN A 67 -5.35 13.45 3.41
C GLN A 67 -5.35 13.15 1.91
N VAL A 68 -5.45 14.21 1.10
CA VAL A 68 -5.32 14.14 -0.36
C VAL A 68 -4.36 15.24 -0.78
N PHE A 69 -3.29 14.87 -1.47
CA PHE A 69 -2.25 15.78 -1.90
C PHE A 69 -1.75 15.41 -3.29
N TYR A 70 -1.11 16.37 -3.97
CA TYR A 70 -0.50 16.13 -5.27
C TYR A 70 0.83 15.39 -5.13
N GLY A 71 1.08 14.46 -6.05
CA GLY A 71 2.24 13.58 -6.02
C GLY A 71 1.84 12.12 -5.76
N SER A 72 2.84 11.27 -5.60
CA SER A 72 2.62 9.88 -5.21
C SER A 72 2.53 9.76 -3.69
N CYS A 73 1.73 8.82 -3.18
CA CYS A 73 1.82 8.40 -1.79
C CYS A 73 3.29 8.03 -1.47
N PRO A 74 3.80 8.36 -0.27
CA PRO A 74 5.07 7.85 0.20
C PRO A 74 5.07 6.34 0.03
N GLN A 75 6.17 5.77 -0.47
CA GLN A 75 6.28 4.32 -0.52
C GLN A 75 6.31 3.82 0.93
N THR A 76 5.16 3.37 1.44
CA THR A 76 5.12 2.63 2.68
C THR A 76 5.64 1.24 2.37
N THR A 77 6.91 1.00 2.68
CA THR A 77 7.54 -0.32 2.57
C THR A 77 6.96 -1.25 3.65
N ASN A 78 5.68 -1.60 3.52
CA ASN A 78 5.10 -2.72 4.29
C ASN A 78 5.49 -4.07 3.66
N GLU A 79 6.07 -4.05 2.47
CA GLU A 79 6.73 -5.19 1.84
C GLU A 79 8.25 -4.96 1.90
N CYS A 80 8.88 -5.42 2.99
CA CYS A 80 10.33 -5.49 3.09
C CYS A 80 10.86 -6.63 2.22
N THR A 81 10.86 -6.39 0.91
CA THR A 81 11.48 -7.27 -0.06
C THR A 81 12.62 -6.53 -0.76
N PHE A 82 13.64 -7.28 -1.17
CA PHE A 82 14.78 -6.75 -1.93
C PHE A 82 14.37 -6.14 -3.30
N GLU A 83 13.12 -6.32 -3.73
CA GLU A 83 12.57 -5.69 -4.94
C GLU A 83 12.20 -4.22 -4.72
N TYR A 84 11.93 -3.81 -3.47
CA TYR A 84 11.42 -2.48 -3.13
C TYR A 84 12.33 -1.67 -2.21
N GLY A 85 13.54 -2.16 -1.91
CA GLY A 85 14.56 -1.45 -1.15
C GLY A 85 14.94 -2.15 0.15
N LEU A 86 15.63 -1.44 1.04
CA LEU A 86 16.10 -1.97 2.33
C LEU A 86 15.13 -1.66 3.48
N CYS A 87 13.93 -1.15 3.21
CA CYS A 87 13.05 -0.58 4.24
C CYS A 87 13.71 0.56 5.04
N ASP A 88 12.94 1.24 5.88
CA ASP A 88 13.48 2.29 6.75
C ASP A 88 14.38 1.72 7.87
N ASP A 89 14.30 0.40 8.14
CA ASP A 89 14.98 -0.28 9.26
C ASP A 89 16.19 -1.14 8.88
N TRP A 90 16.41 -1.49 7.59
CA TRP A 90 17.64 -2.21 7.21
C TRP A 90 18.65 -1.26 6.59
N GLU A 91 19.86 -1.28 7.13
CA GLU A 91 20.99 -0.54 6.59
C GLU A 91 22.00 -1.50 5.97
N LYS A 92 22.67 -1.03 4.91
CA LYS A 92 23.79 -1.75 4.34
C LYS A 92 24.98 -1.62 5.29
N GLY A 93 25.43 -2.74 5.85
CA GLY A 93 26.67 -2.81 6.62
C GLY A 93 27.86 -2.35 5.79
N THR A 94 28.73 -1.51 6.38
CA THR A 94 29.88 -0.88 5.71
C THR A 94 31.23 -1.50 6.11
N ASP A 95 31.22 -2.51 6.99
CA ASP A 95 32.42 -3.12 7.58
C ASP A 95 33.00 -4.30 6.76
N GLY A 96 32.53 -4.50 5.52
CA GLY A 96 32.97 -5.61 4.66
C GLY A 96 34.08 -5.23 3.68
N ASP A 97 34.91 -6.18 3.28
CA ASP A 97 35.84 -6.07 2.14
C ASP A 97 35.13 -6.17 0.77
N PHE A 98 33.82 -6.43 0.79
CA PHE A 98 32.95 -6.58 -0.37
C PHE A 98 31.73 -5.65 -0.29
N GLU A 99 31.62 -4.75 -1.25
CA GLU A 99 30.51 -3.80 -1.39
C GLU A 99 29.37 -4.41 -2.20
N TRP A 100 28.39 -5.03 -1.52
CA TRP A 100 27.21 -5.56 -2.21
C TRP A 100 26.26 -4.43 -2.63
N SER A 101 25.75 -4.44 -3.87
CA SER A 101 24.74 -3.49 -4.33
C SER A 101 23.40 -4.17 -4.51
N LEU A 102 22.31 -3.54 -4.07
CA LEU A 102 20.97 -4.03 -4.35
C LEU A 102 20.67 -3.88 -5.85
N GLY A 103 20.62 -5.00 -6.56
CA GLY A 103 20.25 -5.02 -7.98
C GLY A 103 18.76 -4.75 -8.13
N ARG A 104 18.40 -3.67 -8.81
CA ARG A 104 17.03 -3.50 -9.30
C ARG A 104 16.92 -4.29 -10.59
N ASN A 105 15.96 -5.22 -10.67
CA ASN A 105 15.55 -5.90 -11.91
C ASN A 105 16.24 -7.24 -12.26
N GLY A 106 16.42 -8.15 -11.28
CA GLY A 106 16.59 -9.60 -11.51
C GLY A 106 17.65 -10.05 -12.52
N SER A 107 18.60 -9.19 -12.87
CA SER A 107 19.67 -9.53 -13.79
C SER A 107 20.78 -10.09 -12.94
N THR A 108 20.90 -11.41 -12.90
CA THR A 108 22.10 -12.06 -12.38
C THR A 108 23.30 -11.51 -13.15
N PRO A 109 24.26 -10.84 -12.51
CA PRO A 109 25.55 -10.65 -13.13
C PRO A 109 26.17 -12.05 -13.19
N SER A 110 26.16 -12.66 -14.37
CA SER A 110 26.97 -13.85 -14.66
C SER A 110 28.44 -13.41 -14.67
N GLY A 111 29.01 -13.25 -13.48
CA GLY A 111 30.43 -13.00 -13.27
C GLY A 111 30.92 -13.96 -12.22
N THR A 112 31.54 -15.06 -12.65
CA THR A 112 32.38 -15.90 -11.78
C THR A 112 33.46 -15.00 -11.14
N PRO A 113 33.67 -15.05 -9.82
CA PRO A 113 34.84 -14.42 -9.22
C PRO A 113 36.07 -15.20 -9.68
N THR A 114 36.92 -14.58 -10.50
CA THR A 114 38.29 -15.03 -10.66
C THR A 114 39.09 -14.60 -9.44
N ILE A 115 39.79 -15.56 -8.83
CA ILE A 115 40.81 -15.36 -7.78
C ILE A 115 41.93 -14.46 -8.31
#